data_AF-A0A0M7H0H8-F1
#
_entry.id   AF-A0A0M7H0H8-F1
#
_cell.length_a   1.000
_cell.length_b   1.000
_cell.length_c   1.000
_cell.angle_alpha   90.00
_cell.angle_beta   90.00
_cell.angle_gamma   90.00
#
_symmetry.space_group_name_H-M   'P 1'
#
loop_
_entity.id
_entity.type
_entity.pdbx_description
1 polymer ?
#
loop_
_entity_poly.entity_id
_entity_poly.type
_entity_poly.pdbx_seq_one_letter_code
_entity_poly.pdbx_strand_id
1 'polypeptide(L)'
;MQALRDVFENYAASKANKVAKRTGTLDQQAILEALPAFFEHVLITLGRQVEYLVEGSIGNGNVARVPWVAIFRREITVSAQRGFYIVLLFAEDMSCCYLSLNQGFTEYSQQFSDKTAHQKIGWVSAQAGKHLLQEEETIHGRIDLRATGALGKGYEAAAIKSYVYFPDRLPDPEVVRRQFQKLLSDYDVLYRSFGPSLSSLATQSEGQFQEAVIEKAAKPRTMEFVEPPGGLHKPPKRSVASTEKYVRNPEVAAAALMRANFRCEVNAAHITFLTRKQPYVEAHHLIPFSRQDDYEYSLDVVANLVALCPTCHRQLHYGRARDKRPVLMALLQRRHARLLEKQILIEAETLLDYYKAPLLEDDD
;
A
#
# COMPACT_ATOMS: atom_id res chain seq x y z
N MET A 1 -20.56 26.76 -10.72
CA MET A 1 -19.15 27.19 -10.59
C MET A 1 -18.52 27.37 -11.98
N GLN A 2 -18.16 28.60 -12.40
CA GLN A 2 -17.68 28.88 -13.78
C GLN A 2 -16.39 28.13 -14.12
N ALA A 3 -15.41 28.09 -13.22
CA ALA A 3 -14.14 27.41 -13.49
C ALA A 3 -14.30 25.92 -13.84
N LEU A 4 -15.23 25.19 -13.20
CA LEU A 4 -15.52 23.79 -13.59
C LEU A 4 -16.09 23.71 -15.01
N ARG A 5 -16.99 24.62 -15.36
CA ARG A 5 -17.57 24.72 -16.71
C ARG A 5 -16.48 24.92 -17.76
N ASP A 6 -15.57 25.85 -17.50
CA ASP A 6 -14.47 26.17 -18.40
C ASP A 6 -13.58 24.94 -18.68
N VAL A 7 -13.33 24.10 -17.68
CA VAL A 7 -12.59 22.85 -17.90
C VAL A 7 -13.38 21.87 -18.76
N PHE A 8 -14.64 21.61 -18.41
CA PHE A 8 -15.47 20.64 -19.13
C PHE A 8 -15.67 20.99 -20.61
N GLU A 9 -15.87 22.27 -20.91
CA GLU A 9 -16.18 22.73 -22.26
C GLU A 9 -14.92 22.86 -23.14
N ASN A 10 -13.73 23.06 -22.56
CA ASN A 10 -12.54 23.44 -23.33
C ASN A 10 -11.38 22.42 -23.28
N TYR A 11 -11.27 21.58 -22.24
CA TYR A 11 -10.07 20.74 -22.06
C TYR A 11 -9.89 19.67 -23.16
N ALA A 12 -10.98 19.17 -23.74
CA ALA A 12 -10.92 18.21 -24.84
C ALA A 12 -10.13 18.75 -26.05
N ALA A 13 -10.26 20.03 -26.35
CA ALA A 13 -9.49 20.69 -27.41
C ALA A 13 -8.01 20.82 -27.02
N SER A 14 -7.72 21.21 -25.77
CA SER A 14 -6.34 21.28 -25.25
C SER A 14 -5.63 19.93 -25.31
N LYS A 15 -6.35 18.84 -24.99
CA LYS A 15 -5.83 17.46 -25.01
C LYS A 15 -5.42 16.98 -26.41
N ALA A 16 -6.03 17.49 -27.47
CA ALA A 16 -5.67 17.16 -28.85
C ALA A 16 -4.23 17.61 -29.22
N ASN A 17 -3.69 18.62 -28.55
CA ASN A 17 -2.38 19.20 -28.85
C ASN A 17 -1.18 18.34 -28.39
N LYS A 18 -1.43 17.21 -27.70
CA LYS A 18 -0.46 16.20 -27.18
C LYS A 18 0.63 16.70 -26.21
N VAL A 19 1.12 17.94 -26.35
CA VAL A 19 2.14 18.58 -25.52
C VAL A 19 1.50 19.55 -24.53
N ALA A 20 1.88 19.47 -23.25
CA ALA A 20 1.37 20.32 -22.18
C ALA A 20 1.96 21.74 -22.25
N LYS A 21 1.52 22.54 -23.22
CA LYS A 21 1.91 23.95 -23.34
C LYS A 21 0.92 24.85 -22.59
N ARG A 22 1.45 25.78 -21.79
CA ARG A 22 0.67 26.82 -21.11
C ARG A 22 0.34 27.94 -22.08
N THR A 23 -0.77 27.80 -22.78
CA THR A 23 -1.27 28.74 -23.79
C THR A 23 -2.33 29.69 -23.24
N GLY A 24 -2.77 29.50 -22.00
CA GLY A 24 -3.70 30.40 -21.33
C GLY A 24 -5.15 30.25 -21.82
N THR A 25 -5.54 29.09 -22.31
CA THR A 25 -6.94 28.78 -22.64
C THR A 25 -7.81 28.74 -21.38
N LEU A 26 -9.13 28.85 -21.52
CA LEU A 26 -10.05 28.92 -20.38
C LEU A 26 -9.93 27.73 -19.42
N ASP A 27 -9.77 26.51 -19.96
CA ASP A 27 -9.51 25.30 -19.17
C ASP A 27 -8.19 25.37 -18.39
N GLN A 28 -7.13 25.94 -19.00
CA GLN A 28 -5.83 26.07 -18.35
C GLN A 28 -5.85 27.13 -17.25
N GLN A 29 -6.49 28.28 -17.50
CA GLN A 29 -6.70 29.30 -16.46
C GLN A 29 -7.54 28.71 -15.32
N ALA A 30 -8.56 27.92 -15.63
CA ALA A 30 -9.37 27.26 -14.63
C ALA A 30 -8.57 26.26 -13.79
N ILE A 31 -7.80 25.36 -14.40
CA ILE A 31 -7.02 24.32 -13.70
C ILE A 31 -5.83 24.92 -12.95
N LEU A 32 -5.10 25.85 -13.56
CA LEU A 32 -3.82 26.33 -13.02
C LEU A 32 -3.97 27.53 -12.08
N GLU A 33 -5.10 28.25 -12.13
CA GLU A 33 -5.29 29.49 -11.37
C GLU A 33 -6.62 29.53 -10.62
N ALA A 34 -7.77 29.49 -11.31
CA ALA A 34 -9.06 29.77 -10.68
C ALA A 34 -9.51 28.71 -9.67
N LEU A 35 -9.35 27.42 -9.99
CA LEU A 35 -9.67 26.32 -9.06
C LEU A 35 -8.66 26.24 -7.90
N PRO A 36 -7.33 26.36 -8.11
CA PRO A 36 -6.39 26.52 -7.01
C PRO A 36 -6.76 27.68 -6.07
N ALA A 37 -7.02 28.88 -6.61
CA ALA A 37 -7.37 30.05 -5.83
C ALA A 37 -8.66 29.85 -5.01
N PHE A 38 -9.65 29.12 -5.55
CA PHE A 38 -10.86 28.76 -4.80
C PHE A 38 -10.53 27.94 -3.55
N PHE A 39 -9.72 26.88 -3.67
CA PHE A 39 -9.35 26.05 -2.51
C PHE A 39 -8.43 26.79 -1.53
N GLU A 40 -7.49 27.59 -2.03
CA GLU A 40 -6.64 28.46 -1.22
C GLU A 40 -7.47 29.45 -0.39
N HIS A 41 -8.48 30.07 -0.99
CA HIS A 41 -9.36 30.98 -0.27
C HIS A 41 -10.09 30.27 0.88
N VAL A 42 -10.61 29.06 0.65
CA VAL A 42 -11.24 28.27 1.72
C VAL A 42 -10.23 27.92 2.83
N LEU A 43 -9.00 27.56 2.48
CA LEU A 43 -7.93 27.29 3.45
C LEU A 43 -7.55 28.55 4.25
N ILE A 44 -7.52 29.72 3.64
CA ILE A 44 -7.28 31.01 4.31
C ILE A 44 -8.38 31.31 5.32
N THR A 45 -9.66 31.15 4.94
CA THR A 45 -10.80 31.35 5.86
C THR A 45 -10.73 30.42 7.07
N LEU A 46 -10.14 29.23 6.92
CA LEU A 46 -9.94 28.25 7.99
C LEU A 46 -8.62 28.45 8.76
N GLY A 47 -7.75 29.38 8.35
CA GLY A 47 -6.44 29.60 8.96
C GLY A 47 -5.41 28.50 8.67
N ARG A 48 -5.58 27.72 7.59
CA ARG A 48 -4.76 26.54 7.24
C ARG A 48 -3.89 26.74 5.99
N GLN A 49 -3.78 27.95 5.47
CA GLN A 49 -3.08 28.25 4.22
C GLN A 49 -1.58 27.90 4.24
N VAL A 50 -0.95 27.90 5.42
CA VAL A 50 0.48 27.53 5.56
C VAL A 50 0.65 26.01 5.60
N GLU A 51 -0.35 25.26 6.07
CA GLU A 51 -0.30 23.80 6.18
C GLU A 51 -0.34 23.10 4.81
N TYR A 52 -0.97 23.75 3.83
CA TYR A 52 -1.26 23.15 2.54
C TYR A 52 -0.54 23.85 1.38
N LEU A 53 -0.33 23.08 0.32
CA LEU A 53 0.05 23.53 -1.01
C LEU A 53 -1.07 23.14 -1.96
N VAL A 54 -1.56 24.10 -2.75
CA VAL A 54 -2.55 23.84 -3.79
C VAL A 54 -1.87 23.96 -5.15
N GLU A 55 -2.06 22.97 -6.02
CA GLU A 55 -1.41 22.95 -7.32
C GLU A 55 -2.34 22.35 -8.39
N GLY A 56 -2.44 23.01 -9.53
CA GLY A 56 -3.08 22.51 -10.73
C GLY A 56 -2.09 21.87 -11.70
N SER A 57 -2.48 20.79 -12.37
CA SER A 57 -1.67 20.18 -13.42
C SER A 57 -2.49 19.80 -14.64
N ILE A 58 -1.98 20.22 -15.80
CA ILE A 58 -2.43 19.81 -17.13
C ILE A 58 -1.47 18.79 -17.77
N GLY A 59 -0.53 18.25 -16.99
CA GLY A 59 0.54 17.37 -17.44
C GLY A 59 1.91 18.04 -17.46
N ASN A 60 2.96 17.22 -17.45
CA ASN A 60 4.37 17.65 -17.55
C ASN A 60 5.01 16.93 -18.75
N GLY A 61 5.38 17.70 -19.78
CA GLY A 61 5.75 17.16 -21.09
C GLY A 61 4.53 16.87 -21.97
N ASN A 62 3.84 15.76 -21.72
CA ASN A 62 2.60 15.41 -22.43
C ASN A 62 1.37 15.98 -21.72
N VAL A 63 0.33 16.34 -22.48
CA VAL A 63 -0.96 16.72 -21.89
C VAL A 63 -1.50 15.58 -21.06
N ALA A 64 -1.93 15.88 -19.84
CA ALA A 64 -2.52 14.91 -18.94
C ALA A 64 -3.81 14.35 -19.55
N ARG A 65 -3.97 13.03 -19.48
CA ARG A 65 -5.23 12.39 -19.88
C ARG A 65 -6.35 12.74 -18.90
N VAL A 66 -5.98 12.87 -17.62
CA VAL A 66 -6.79 13.20 -16.45
C VAL A 66 -6.12 14.41 -15.79
N PRO A 67 -6.50 15.65 -16.12
CA PRO A 67 -5.98 16.82 -15.42
C PRO A 67 -6.53 16.88 -14.00
N TRP A 68 -5.83 17.62 -13.14
CA TRP A 68 -6.19 17.66 -11.72
C TRP A 68 -5.81 18.96 -11.03
N VAL A 69 -6.46 19.22 -9.89
CA VAL A 69 -6.08 20.23 -8.90
C VAL A 69 -5.92 19.53 -7.56
N ALA A 70 -4.72 19.51 -7.00
CA ALA A 70 -4.40 18.80 -5.77
C ALA A 70 -4.14 19.76 -4.61
N ILE A 71 -4.53 19.33 -3.42
CA ILE A 71 -4.38 20.03 -2.15
C ILE A 71 -3.53 19.11 -1.27
N PHE A 72 -2.24 19.42 -1.19
CA PHE A 72 -1.24 18.64 -0.49
C PHE A 72 -0.97 19.22 0.89
N ARG A 73 -1.08 18.42 1.96
CA ARG A 73 -0.57 18.83 3.27
C ARG A 73 0.95 18.72 3.25
N ARG A 74 1.66 19.84 3.43
CA ARG A 74 3.12 19.95 3.24
C ARG A 74 3.93 18.96 4.10
N GLU A 75 3.43 18.71 5.32
CA GLU A 75 4.02 17.76 6.28
C GLU A 75 4.02 16.31 5.77
N ILE A 76 3.12 15.97 4.84
CA ILE A 76 2.91 14.62 4.33
C ILE A 76 3.48 14.48 2.93
N THR A 77 3.10 15.39 2.03
CA THR A 77 3.57 15.40 0.65
C THR A 77 3.45 16.78 0.04
N VAL A 78 4.18 16.99 -1.05
CA VAL A 78 4.07 18.18 -1.92
C VAL A 78 3.92 17.75 -3.38
N SER A 79 3.60 16.48 -3.63
CA SER A 79 3.35 15.94 -4.96
C SER A 79 2.33 14.81 -4.94
N ALA A 80 1.70 14.56 -6.09
CA ALA A 80 0.73 13.47 -6.27
C ALA A 80 1.35 12.06 -6.30
N GLN A 81 2.68 11.93 -6.14
CA GLN A 81 3.35 10.64 -6.33
C GLN A 81 3.35 9.74 -5.08
N ARG A 82 3.16 10.33 -3.89
CA ARG A 82 3.23 9.65 -2.60
C ARG A 82 2.29 10.27 -1.57
N GLY A 83 2.10 9.57 -0.46
CA GLY A 83 1.24 10.02 0.63
C GLY A 83 -0.24 10.01 0.23
N PHE A 84 -1.05 10.77 0.97
CA PHE A 84 -2.47 10.98 0.67
C PHE A 84 -2.79 12.47 0.67
N TYR A 85 -3.77 12.86 -0.13
CA TYR A 85 -4.06 14.25 -0.46
C TYR A 85 -5.51 14.38 -0.93
N ILE A 86 -6.04 15.60 -0.89
CA ILE A 86 -7.31 15.89 -1.53
C ILE A 86 -7.01 16.30 -2.96
N VAL A 87 -7.80 15.84 -3.92
CA VAL A 87 -7.60 16.15 -5.34
C VAL A 87 -8.93 16.24 -6.06
N LEU A 88 -9.06 17.25 -6.91
CA LEU A 88 -10.09 17.36 -7.93
C LEU A 88 -9.56 16.70 -9.21
N LEU A 89 -10.13 15.56 -9.62
CA LEU A 89 -9.72 14.77 -10.78
C LEU A 89 -10.79 14.84 -11.87
N PHE A 90 -10.44 15.30 -13.07
CA PHE A 90 -11.37 15.29 -14.21
C PHE A 90 -11.26 13.97 -14.97
N ALA A 91 -12.41 13.32 -15.22
CA ALA A 91 -12.46 12.08 -15.99
C ALA A 91 -11.84 12.29 -17.38
N GLU A 92 -11.24 11.23 -17.92
CA GLU A 92 -10.43 11.27 -19.13
C GLU A 92 -11.20 11.84 -20.35
N ASP A 93 -12.50 11.57 -20.41
CA ASP A 93 -13.43 12.02 -21.44
C ASP A 93 -14.20 13.30 -21.08
N MET A 94 -13.87 13.92 -19.95
CA MET A 94 -14.54 15.11 -19.39
C MET A 94 -16.02 14.90 -19.04
N SER A 95 -16.48 13.65 -18.91
CA SER A 95 -17.89 13.36 -18.55
C SER A 95 -18.26 13.71 -17.11
N CYS A 96 -17.28 13.78 -16.21
CA CYS A 96 -17.44 14.19 -14.81
C CYS A 96 -16.09 14.60 -14.20
N CYS A 97 -16.12 15.11 -12.97
CA CYS A 97 -14.93 15.22 -12.13
C CYS A 97 -15.24 14.81 -10.69
N TYR A 98 -14.20 14.42 -9.96
CA TYR A 98 -14.30 13.96 -8.59
C TYR A 98 -13.47 14.82 -7.65
N LEU A 99 -14.08 15.36 -6.61
CA LEU A 99 -13.35 15.89 -5.45
C LEU A 99 -13.13 14.74 -4.47
N SER A 100 -11.89 14.26 -4.37
CA SER A 100 -11.55 13.00 -3.71
C SER A 100 -10.47 13.17 -2.67
N LEU A 101 -10.66 12.55 -1.50
CA LEU A 101 -9.56 12.13 -0.66
C LEU A 101 -8.91 10.90 -1.32
N ASN A 102 -7.64 11.00 -1.70
CA ASN A 102 -6.97 10.06 -2.59
C ASN A 102 -5.53 9.80 -2.13
N GLN A 103 -4.86 8.82 -2.75
CA GLN A 103 -3.52 8.35 -2.41
C GLN A 103 -2.57 8.36 -3.62
N GLY A 104 -1.28 8.56 -3.37
CA GLY A 104 -0.24 8.51 -4.39
C GLY A 104 -0.01 7.10 -4.91
N PHE A 105 -0.54 6.79 -6.10
CA PHE A 105 -0.38 5.48 -6.74
C PHE A 105 1.05 5.16 -7.17
N THR A 106 1.83 6.19 -7.54
CA THR A 106 3.18 6.03 -8.09
C THR A 106 4.13 5.29 -7.14
N GLU A 107 4.03 5.55 -5.83
CA GLU A 107 4.82 4.83 -4.82
C GLU A 107 4.57 3.31 -4.83
N TYR A 108 3.31 2.89 -5.06
CA TYR A 108 2.94 1.48 -5.12
C TYR A 108 3.37 0.82 -6.42
N SER A 109 3.24 1.51 -7.56
CA SER A 109 3.61 0.97 -8.88
C SER A 109 5.12 0.79 -9.05
N GLN A 110 5.94 1.54 -8.29
CA GLN A 110 7.39 1.32 -8.23
C GLN A 110 7.76 0.06 -7.43
N GLN A 111 6.92 -0.37 -6.49
CA GLN A 111 7.21 -1.49 -5.57
C GLN A 111 6.60 -2.82 -6.01
N PHE A 112 5.48 -2.78 -6.75
CA PHE A 112 4.68 -3.96 -7.09
C PHE A 112 4.37 -4.02 -8.59
N SER A 113 4.04 -5.20 -9.09
CA SER A 113 3.45 -5.34 -10.42
C SER A 113 2.14 -4.56 -10.52
N ASP A 114 1.78 -4.09 -11.72
CA ASP A 114 0.63 -3.19 -11.94
C ASP A 114 -0.67 -3.72 -11.31
N LYS A 115 -0.98 -5.00 -11.51
CA LYS A 115 -2.15 -5.66 -10.90
C LYS A 115 -2.11 -5.60 -9.37
N THR A 116 -0.98 -5.95 -8.77
CA THR A 116 -0.79 -5.99 -7.32
C THR A 116 -0.81 -4.59 -6.72
N ALA A 117 -0.23 -3.60 -7.40
CA ALA A 117 -0.28 -2.19 -6.97
C ALA A 117 -1.73 -1.69 -6.87
N HIS A 118 -2.55 -1.95 -7.90
CA HIS A 118 -3.98 -1.59 -7.90
C HIS A 118 -4.76 -2.30 -6.80
N GLN A 119 -4.51 -3.60 -6.58
CA GLN A 119 -5.17 -4.36 -5.52
C GLN A 119 -4.80 -3.83 -4.13
N LYS A 120 -3.52 -3.54 -3.89
CA LYS A 120 -3.03 -3.04 -2.60
C LYS A 120 -3.56 -1.66 -2.30
N ILE A 121 -3.45 -0.72 -3.23
CA ILE A 121 -3.91 0.64 -2.98
C ILE A 121 -5.42 0.69 -2.78
N GLY A 122 -6.19 -0.09 -3.55
CA GLY A 122 -7.65 -0.19 -3.37
C GLY A 122 -8.03 -0.80 -2.04
N TRP A 123 -7.28 -1.79 -1.54
CA TRP A 123 -7.50 -2.36 -0.22
C TRP A 123 -7.17 -1.36 0.90
N VAL A 124 -6.07 -0.61 0.79
CA VAL A 124 -5.72 0.46 1.74
C VAL A 124 -6.80 1.53 1.73
N SER A 125 -7.29 1.93 0.56
CA SER A 125 -8.40 2.87 0.44
C SER A 125 -9.66 2.39 1.16
N ALA A 126 -10.01 1.11 0.97
CA ALA A 126 -11.14 0.51 1.64
C ALA A 126 -10.96 0.45 3.17
N GLN A 127 -9.75 0.18 3.68
CA GLN A 127 -9.50 0.22 5.13
C GLN A 127 -9.57 1.65 5.66
N ALA A 128 -8.95 2.62 4.98
CA ALA A 128 -8.98 4.02 5.37
C ALA A 128 -10.42 4.54 5.44
N GLY A 129 -11.24 4.20 4.45
CA GLY A 129 -12.65 4.59 4.37
C GLY A 129 -13.50 4.12 5.55
N LYS A 130 -13.13 3.02 6.23
CA LYS A 130 -13.86 2.53 7.44
C LYS A 130 -13.71 3.45 8.65
N HIS A 131 -12.69 4.31 8.66
CA HIS A 131 -12.47 5.29 9.72
C HIS A 131 -13.21 6.61 9.47
N LEU A 132 -13.85 6.76 8.30
CA LEU A 132 -14.52 7.99 7.90
C LEU A 132 -16.02 7.88 8.07
N LEU A 133 -16.66 9.04 8.31
CA LEU A 133 -18.11 9.12 8.36
C LEU A 133 -18.72 8.78 7.00
N GLN A 134 -19.75 7.93 7.03
CA GLN A 134 -20.56 7.57 5.87
C GLN A 134 -21.62 8.64 5.64
N GLU A 135 -21.74 9.12 4.40
CA GLU A 135 -22.69 10.15 4.01
C GLU A 135 -23.37 9.76 2.69
N GLU A 136 -24.66 10.05 2.54
CA GLU A 136 -25.45 9.57 1.39
C GLU A 136 -24.92 10.05 0.03
N GLU A 137 -24.30 11.23 -0.04
CA GLU A 137 -23.78 11.82 -1.29
C GLU A 137 -22.34 11.41 -1.62
N THR A 138 -21.76 10.45 -0.88
CA THR A 138 -20.33 10.11 -1.00
C THR A 138 -20.09 8.75 -1.63
N ILE A 139 -19.06 8.70 -2.46
CA ILE A 139 -18.54 7.47 -3.05
C ILE A 139 -17.38 6.99 -2.18
N HIS A 140 -17.47 5.78 -1.65
CA HIS A 140 -16.41 5.16 -0.85
C HIS A 140 -15.62 4.16 -1.69
N GLY A 141 -14.29 4.33 -1.71
CA GLY A 141 -13.39 3.50 -2.50
C GLY A 141 -13.33 3.93 -3.97
N ARG A 142 -13.22 2.93 -4.85
CA ARG A 142 -12.87 3.12 -6.26
C ARG A 142 -13.85 4.06 -7.00
N ILE A 143 -13.29 5.01 -7.75
CA ILE A 143 -14.02 5.89 -8.69
C ILE A 143 -13.83 5.46 -10.15
N ASP A 144 -14.53 6.10 -11.09
CA ASP A 144 -14.44 5.84 -12.53
C ASP A 144 -14.04 7.12 -13.27
N LEU A 145 -12.76 7.25 -13.60
CA LEU A 145 -12.22 8.38 -14.34
C LEU A 145 -12.27 8.13 -15.84
N ARG A 146 -12.98 7.10 -16.31
CA ARG A 146 -12.97 6.67 -17.71
C ARG A 146 -11.54 6.42 -18.21
N ALA A 147 -10.66 6.03 -17.29
CA ALA A 147 -9.24 6.00 -17.54
C ALA A 147 -8.87 4.78 -18.37
N THR A 148 -8.20 5.02 -19.49
CA THR A 148 -7.67 3.94 -20.34
C THR A 148 -6.17 3.69 -20.07
N GLY A 149 -5.46 4.67 -19.51
CA GLY A 149 -4.06 4.55 -19.11
C GLY A 149 -3.86 4.03 -17.67
N ALA A 150 -2.75 3.34 -17.41
CA ALA A 150 -2.42 2.76 -16.11
C ALA A 150 -2.43 3.78 -14.95
N LEU A 151 -1.88 4.98 -15.19
CA LEU A 151 -1.83 6.03 -14.14
C LEU A 151 -3.23 6.51 -13.73
N GLY A 152 -4.13 6.71 -14.69
CA GLY A 152 -5.51 7.09 -14.40
C GLY A 152 -6.28 5.99 -13.67
N LYS A 153 -6.10 4.72 -14.07
CA LYS A 153 -6.64 3.56 -13.34
C LYS A 153 -6.06 3.43 -11.92
N GLY A 154 -4.81 3.87 -11.75
CA GLY A 154 -4.19 3.99 -10.44
C GLY A 154 -4.91 4.99 -9.55
N TYR A 155 -5.22 6.19 -10.07
CA TYR A 155 -6.01 7.20 -9.35
C TYR A 155 -7.43 6.74 -9.02
N GLU A 156 -8.05 5.96 -9.91
CA GLU A 156 -9.36 5.33 -9.66
C GLU A 156 -9.30 4.42 -8.44
N ALA A 157 -8.33 3.49 -8.41
CA ALA A 157 -8.17 2.54 -7.33
C ALA A 157 -7.74 3.19 -6.01
N ALA A 158 -7.07 4.34 -6.07
CA ALA A 158 -6.51 5.04 -4.92
C ALA A 158 -7.52 5.93 -4.16
N ALA A 159 -8.71 6.16 -4.72
CA ALA A 159 -9.75 6.96 -4.08
C ALA A 159 -10.26 6.30 -2.78
N ILE A 160 -10.39 7.12 -1.72
CA ILE A 160 -10.87 6.70 -0.39
C ILE A 160 -12.32 7.11 -0.20
N LYS A 161 -12.60 8.40 -0.36
CA LYS A 161 -13.92 9.03 -0.26
C LYS A 161 -13.98 10.18 -1.25
N SER A 162 -15.06 10.25 -2.04
CA SER A 162 -15.17 11.21 -3.13
C SER A 162 -16.58 11.77 -3.28
N TYR A 163 -16.65 12.99 -3.80
CA TYR A 163 -17.85 13.62 -4.36
C TYR A 163 -17.71 13.71 -5.87
N VAL A 164 -18.81 13.56 -6.61
CA VAL A 164 -18.82 13.60 -8.08
C VAL A 164 -19.60 14.81 -8.58
N TYR A 165 -19.09 15.46 -9.63
CA TYR A 165 -19.74 16.58 -10.30
C TYR A 165 -19.87 16.30 -11.80
N PHE A 166 -21.01 16.68 -12.37
CA PHE A 166 -21.32 16.47 -13.78
C PHE A 166 -21.46 17.82 -14.52
N PRO A 167 -21.09 17.91 -15.81
CA PRO A 167 -21.18 19.15 -16.60
C PRO A 167 -22.59 19.73 -16.71
N ASP A 168 -23.61 18.87 -16.76
CA ASP A 168 -25.03 19.23 -16.86
C ASP A 168 -25.63 19.68 -15.52
N ARG A 169 -24.97 19.36 -14.41
CA ARG A 169 -25.44 19.62 -13.04
C ARG A 169 -24.29 20.08 -12.15
N LEU A 170 -23.68 21.20 -12.54
CA LEU A 170 -22.57 21.78 -11.78
C LEU A 170 -23.05 22.25 -10.39
N PRO A 171 -22.28 21.97 -9.32
CA PRO A 171 -22.64 22.39 -7.97
C PRO A 171 -22.52 23.90 -7.80
N ASP A 172 -23.28 24.40 -6.82
CA ASP A 172 -23.06 25.72 -6.24
C ASP A 172 -21.67 25.76 -5.55
N PRO A 173 -20.92 26.87 -5.65
CA PRO A 173 -19.63 27.01 -4.96
C PRO A 173 -19.65 26.70 -3.45
N GLU A 174 -20.74 27.02 -2.74
CA GLU A 174 -20.87 26.73 -1.31
C GLU A 174 -21.03 25.22 -1.03
N VAL A 175 -21.62 24.46 -1.96
CA VAL A 175 -21.68 22.99 -1.87
C VAL A 175 -20.27 22.41 -1.94
N VAL A 176 -19.46 22.86 -2.91
CA VAL A 176 -18.07 22.40 -3.06
C VAL A 176 -17.23 22.80 -1.84
N ARG A 177 -17.41 24.02 -1.31
CA ARG A 177 -16.75 24.48 -0.08
C ARG A 177 -17.05 23.55 1.10
N ARG A 178 -18.33 23.25 1.34
CA ARG A 178 -18.76 22.36 2.43
C ARG A 178 -18.19 20.95 2.27
N GLN A 179 -18.23 20.40 1.06
CA GLN A 179 -17.70 19.07 0.76
C GLN A 179 -16.17 19.02 0.93
N PHE A 180 -15.45 20.07 0.52
CA PHE A 180 -14.02 20.20 0.76
C PHE A 180 -13.67 20.26 2.25
N GLN A 181 -14.42 21.03 3.06
CA GLN A 181 -14.26 21.08 4.52
C GLN A 181 -14.48 19.72 5.19
N LYS A 182 -15.44 18.93 4.71
CA LYS A 182 -15.65 17.55 5.16
C LYS A 182 -14.44 16.67 4.84
N LEU A 183 -13.91 16.74 3.61
CA LEU A 183 -12.71 16.00 3.25
C LEU A 183 -11.48 16.44 4.05
N LEU A 184 -11.35 17.73 4.40
CA LEU A 184 -10.29 18.20 5.30
C LEU A 184 -10.43 17.59 6.71
N SER A 185 -11.65 17.44 7.19
CA SER A 185 -11.93 16.79 8.49
C SER A 185 -11.62 15.29 8.44
N ASP A 186 -12.03 14.60 7.38
CA ASP A 186 -11.69 13.19 7.11
C ASP A 186 -10.17 13.00 6.97
N TYR A 187 -9.50 13.95 6.33
CA TYR A 187 -8.04 13.99 6.22
C TYR A 187 -7.37 14.05 7.60
N ASP A 188 -7.84 14.95 8.47
CA ASP A 188 -7.29 15.10 9.81
C ASP A 188 -7.54 13.86 10.68
N VAL A 189 -8.67 13.17 10.50
CA VAL A 189 -8.92 11.86 11.14
C VAL A 189 -7.86 10.86 10.73
N LEU A 190 -7.65 10.66 9.42
CA LEU A 190 -6.64 9.72 8.94
C LEU A 190 -5.24 10.12 9.38
N TYR A 191 -4.89 11.40 9.35
CA TYR A 191 -3.58 11.88 9.78
C TYR A 191 -3.34 11.63 11.27
N ARG A 192 -4.32 11.92 12.14
CA ARG A 192 -4.20 11.66 13.58
C ARG A 192 -4.11 10.16 13.88
N SER A 193 -4.84 9.33 13.14
CA SER A 193 -4.85 7.88 13.34
C SER A 193 -3.62 7.17 12.79
N PHE A 194 -3.07 7.62 11.66
CA PHE A 194 -2.07 6.88 10.89
C PHE A 194 -0.77 7.65 10.60
N GLY A 195 -0.70 8.93 10.97
CA GLY A 195 0.44 9.79 10.66
C GLY A 195 0.54 10.10 9.15
N PRO A 196 1.74 10.40 8.64
CA PRO A 196 1.93 10.85 7.25
C PRO A 196 1.82 9.73 6.21
N SER A 197 1.52 8.49 6.61
CA SER A 197 1.42 7.36 5.69
C SER A 197 0.31 6.40 6.08
N LEU A 198 -0.53 6.07 5.10
CA LEU A 198 -1.54 5.00 5.22
C LEU A 198 -0.93 3.60 5.00
N SER A 199 0.39 3.49 4.81
CA SER A 199 1.06 2.18 4.71
C SER A 199 0.91 1.32 5.97
N SER A 200 0.57 1.95 7.09
CA SER A 200 0.16 1.31 8.33
C SER A 200 -1.06 0.41 8.19
N LEU A 201 -2.06 0.90 7.46
CA LEU A 201 -3.22 0.12 7.08
C LEU A 201 -2.77 -1.05 6.22
N ALA A 202 -1.78 -0.85 5.34
CA ALA A 202 -1.10 -1.87 4.54
C ALA A 202 -0.22 -2.85 5.36
N THR A 203 -0.54 -3.11 6.64
CA THR A 203 0.01 -4.26 7.36
C THR A 203 -0.21 -5.49 6.49
N GLN A 204 0.87 -6.00 5.90
CA GLN A 204 0.78 -7.13 4.98
C GLN A 204 0.15 -8.29 5.75
N SER A 205 -1.10 -8.59 5.44
CA SER A 205 -1.70 -9.85 5.87
C SER A 205 -0.75 -10.98 5.45
N GLU A 206 -0.76 -12.09 6.20
CA GLU A 206 0.08 -13.23 5.88
C GLU A 206 -0.08 -13.65 4.41
N GLY A 207 -1.30 -13.65 3.88
CA GLY A 207 -1.59 -13.91 2.46
C GLY A 207 -0.89 -12.95 1.49
N GLN A 208 -0.91 -11.64 1.76
CA GLN A 208 -0.25 -10.65 0.90
C GLN A 208 1.28 -10.77 0.90
N PHE A 209 1.85 -11.17 2.04
CA PHE A 209 3.27 -11.46 2.12
C PHE A 209 3.60 -12.69 1.26
N GLN A 210 2.83 -13.78 1.39
CA GLN A 210 3.02 -14.98 0.57
C GLN A 210 2.87 -14.70 -0.93
N GLU A 211 1.89 -13.89 -1.34
CA GLU A 211 1.73 -13.48 -2.75
C GLU A 211 2.96 -12.74 -3.29
N ALA A 212 3.51 -11.80 -2.52
CA ALA A 212 4.71 -11.07 -2.90
C ALA A 212 5.93 -12.02 -3.03
N VAL A 213 6.07 -12.96 -2.10
CA VAL A 213 7.13 -13.97 -2.11
C VAL A 213 7.04 -14.85 -3.36
N ILE A 214 5.84 -15.34 -3.71
CA ILE A 214 5.63 -16.16 -4.91
C ILE A 214 5.94 -15.36 -6.18
N GLU A 215 5.54 -14.08 -6.25
CA GLU A 215 5.86 -13.21 -7.40
C GLU A 215 7.38 -13.07 -7.56
N LYS A 216 8.11 -12.83 -6.47
CA LYS A 216 9.58 -12.73 -6.49
C LYS A 216 10.23 -14.07 -6.87
N ALA A 217 9.71 -15.17 -6.34
CA ALA A 217 10.24 -16.50 -6.61
C ALA A 217 9.99 -16.99 -8.06
N ALA A 218 9.00 -16.43 -8.75
CA ALA A 218 8.68 -16.77 -10.14
C ALA A 218 9.55 -16.02 -11.18
N LYS A 219 10.22 -14.92 -10.78
CA LYS A 219 11.04 -14.11 -11.68
C LYS A 219 12.37 -14.84 -11.97
N PRO A 220 12.77 -14.97 -13.25
CA PRO A 220 14.07 -15.54 -13.59
C PRO A 220 15.18 -14.66 -13.01
N ARG A 221 16.07 -15.24 -12.22
CA ARG A 221 17.22 -14.53 -11.64
C ARG A 221 18.45 -14.77 -12.50
N THR A 222 19.12 -13.67 -12.86
CA THR A 222 20.41 -13.69 -13.58
C THR A 222 21.58 -14.01 -12.65
N MET A 223 21.41 -13.80 -11.35
CA MET A 223 22.39 -14.10 -10.31
C MET A 223 21.73 -14.83 -9.14
N GLU A 224 22.45 -15.79 -8.58
CA GLU A 224 22.05 -16.48 -7.36
C GLU A 224 22.06 -15.52 -6.16
N PHE A 225 21.04 -15.59 -5.30
CA PHE A 225 21.03 -14.80 -4.08
C PHE A 225 22.03 -15.39 -3.09
N VAL A 226 23.08 -14.63 -2.81
CA VAL A 226 24.07 -14.98 -1.79
C VAL A 226 23.75 -14.17 -0.55
N GLU A 227 23.36 -14.86 0.52
CA GLU A 227 23.14 -14.23 1.81
C GLU A 227 24.49 -13.81 2.43
N PRO A 228 24.70 -12.54 2.81
CA PRO A 228 25.97 -12.10 3.39
C PRO A 228 26.29 -12.85 4.69
N PRO A 229 27.57 -13.15 4.98
CA PRO A 229 27.97 -13.84 6.21
C PRO A 229 27.72 -12.96 7.44
N GLY A 230 27.55 -13.60 8.61
CA GLY A 230 27.36 -12.91 9.88
C GLY A 230 25.96 -12.35 10.09
N GLY A 231 25.76 -11.66 11.21
CA GLY A 231 24.49 -11.00 11.55
C GLY A 231 24.22 -9.79 10.65
N LEU A 232 22.97 -9.66 10.19
CA LEU A 232 22.54 -8.53 9.36
C LEU A 232 21.86 -7.45 10.20
N HIS A 233 21.99 -6.19 9.78
CA HIS A 233 21.26 -5.09 10.41
C HIS A 233 19.75 -5.30 10.33
N LYS A 234 19.05 -4.93 11.41
CA LYS A 234 17.58 -4.97 11.46
C LYS A 234 16.98 -4.17 10.30
N PRO A 235 15.85 -4.63 9.74
CA PRO A 235 15.14 -3.85 8.73
C PRO A 235 14.64 -2.53 9.33
N PRO A 236 14.38 -1.51 8.49
CA PRO A 236 13.81 -0.26 8.97
C PRO A 236 12.42 -0.50 9.57
N LYS A 237 12.12 0.18 10.67
CA LYS A 237 10.77 0.27 11.19
C LYS A 237 9.96 1.25 10.31
N ARG A 238 8.69 0.95 10.10
CA ARG A 238 7.70 1.88 9.53
C ARG A 238 6.63 2.17 10.58
N SER A 239 6.20 3.42 10.64
CA SER A 239 5.15 3.85 11.57
C SER A 239 3.79 3.26 11.16
N VAL A 240 3.12 2.62 12.12
CA VAL A 240 1.83 1.96 11.99
C VAL A 240 0.91 2.36 13.14
N ALA A 241 0.01 3.32 12.93
CA ALA A 241 -1.06 3.68 13.89
C ALA A 241 -0.56 3.72 15.35
N SER A 242 0.33 4.69 15.65
CA SER A 242 1.08 4.86 16.91
C SER A 242 2.08 3.77 17.33
N THR A 243 2.25 2.69 16.55
CA THR A 243 3.24 1.62 16.80
C THR A 243 4.23 1.50 15.65
N GLU A 244 5.52 1.35 15.92
CA GLU A 244 6.51 1.09 14.87
C GLU A 244 6.62 -0.41 14.58
N LYS A 245 6.53 -0.82 13.31
CA LYS A 245 6.68 -2.23 12.90
C LYS A 245 7.81 -2.42 11.90
N TYR A 246 8.55 -3.50 12.04
CA TYR A 246 9.54 -3.93 11.07
C TYR A 246 8.89 -4.39 9.74
N VAL A 247 9.56 -4.10 8.62
CA VAL A 247 9.11 -4.51 7.28
C VAL A 247 9.84 -5.76 6.82
N ARG A 248 9.07 -6.81 6.48
CA ARG A 248 9.59 -8.06 5.89
C ARG A 248 10.03 -7.85 4.43
N ASN A 249 11.09 -8.52 4.02
CA ASN A 249 11.66 -8.49 2.68
C ASN A 249 11.28 -9.76 1.89
N PRO A 250 10.37 -9.67 0.91
CA PRO A 250 9.93 -10.84 0.14
C PRO A 250 11.04 -11.45 -0.75
N GLU A 251 12.12 -10.73 -1.04
CA GLU A 251 13.26 -11.28 -1.81
C GLU A 251 14.04 -12.34 -1.00
N VAL A 252 14.15 -12.16 0.32
CA VAL A 252 14.83 -13.10 1.23
C VAL A 252 13.98 -14.36 1.38
N ALA A 253 12.68 -14.20 1.61
CA ALA A 253 11.73 -15.32 1.65
C ALA A 253 11.66 -16.08 0.32
N ALA A 254 11.68 -15.39 -0.82
CA ALA A 254 11.74 -16.03 -2.14
C ALA A 254 13.03 -16.85 -2.31
N ALA A 255 14.17 -16.32 -1.85
CA ALA A 255 15.44 -17.05 -1.85
C ALA A 255 15.38 -18.31 -0.97
N ALA A 256 14.69 -18.25 0.17
CA ALA A 256 14.48 -19.42 1.03
C ALA A 256 13.65 -20.51 0.32
N LEU A 257 12.55 -20.14 -0.35
CA LEU A 257 11.74 -21.09 -1.12
C LEU A 257 12.53 -21.75 -2.26
N MET A 258 13.32 -20.94 -2.99
CA MET A 258 14.21 -21.44 -4.05
C MET A 258 15.25 -22.42 -3.50
N ARG A 259 15.90 -22.07 -2.39
CA ARG A 259 16.91 -22.93 -1.73
C ARG A 259 16.32 -24.26 -1.25
N ALA A 260 15.05 -24.26 -0.84
CA ALA A 260 14.31 -25.47 -0.49
C ALA A 260 13.81 -26.27 -1.71
N ASN A 261 14.15 -25.85 -2.93
CA ASN A 261 13.63 -26.41 -4.19
C ASN A 261 12.10 -26.47 -4.22
N PHE A 262 11.44 -25.48 -3.60
CA PHE A 262 9.99 -25.41 -3.45
C PHE A 262 9.37 -26.66 -2.80
N ARG A 263 10.10 -27.31 -1.89
CA ARG A 263 9.63 -28.46 -1.10
C ARG A 263 9.44 -28.07 0.36
N CYS A 264 8.47 -28.72 1.01
CA CYS A 264 8.26 -28.54 2.44
C CYS A 264 9.47 -29.05 3.23
N GLU A 265 10.00 -28.22 4.11
CA GLU A 265 11.17 -28.54 4.93
C GLU A 265 10.81 -29.27 6.22
N VAL A 266 9.52 -29.52 6.49
CA VAL A 266 9.11 -30.52 7.50
C VAL A 266 9.20 -31.91 6.89
N ASN A 267 8.62 -32.08 5.70
CA ASN A 267 8.66 -33.33 4.94
C ASN A 267 8.64 -33.04 3.43
N ALA A 268 9.74 -33.38 2.75
CA ALA A 268 9.92 -33.14 1.32
C ALA A 268 9.00 -34.00 0.42
N ALA A 269 8.34 -35.02 0.99
CA ALA A 269 7.36 -35.85 0.30
C ALA A 269 5.93 -35.25 0.32
N HIS A 270 5.68 -34.17 1.07
CA HIS A 270 4.39 -33.49 1.02
C HIS A 270 4.12 -32.96 -0.39
N ILE A 271 3.03 -33.42 -0.99
CA ILE A 271 2.60 -33.02 -2.33
C ILE A 271 1.73 -31.77 -2.20
N THR A 272 2.00 -30.77 -3.03
CA THR A 272 1.16 -29.58 -3.18
C THR A 272 0.83 -29.38 -4.66
N PHE A 273 -0.18 -28.55 -4.93
CA PHE A 273 -0.52 -28.21 -6.31
C PHE A 273 0.62 -27.44 -6.98
N LEU A 274 0.70 -27.50 -8.31
CA LEU A 274 1.68 -26.75 -9.08
C LEU A 274 1.21 -25.31 -9.29
N THR A 275 2.11 -24.37 -9.05
CA THR A 275 2.04 -23.03 -9.64
C THR A 275 2.43 -23.11 -11.12
N ARG A 276 2.58 -21.96 -11.80
CA ARG A 276 2.98 -21.93 -13.22
C ARG A 276 4.29 -22.69 -13.53
N LYS A 277 5.18 -22.89 -12.54
CA LYS A 277 6.51 -23.48 -12.75
C LYS A 277 6.97 -24.47 -11.68
N GLN A 278 6.45 -24.38 -10.44
CA GLN A 278 6.93 -25.16 -9.30
C GLN A 278 5.81 -25.57 -8.34
N PRO A 279 5.99 -26.59 -7.48
CA PRO A 279 5.07 -26.87 -6.37
C PRO A 279 4.84 -25.66 -5.47
N TYR A 280 3.62 -25.51 -4.96
CA TYR A 280 3.27 -24.42 -4.06
C TYR A 280 3.78 -24.68 -2.63
N VAL A 281 4.51 -23.73 -2.06
CA VAL A 281 4.93 -23.69 -0.65
C VAL A 281 4.87 -22.25 -0.14
N GLU A 282 4.72 -22.08 1.17
CA GLU A 282 4.63 -20.80 1.87
C GLU A 282 5.93 -20.58 2.67
N ALA A 283 6.44 -19.35 2.70
CA ALA A 283 7.63 -18.99 3.47
C ALA A 283 7.23 -18.59 4.90
N HIS A 284 7.87 -19.13 5.92
CA HIS A 284 7.54 -18.88 7.31
C HIS A 284 8.80 -18.60 8.12
N HIS A 285 8.81 -17.54 8.92
CA HIS A 285 9.91 -17.28 9.85
C HIS A 285 9.82 -18.26 11.03
N LEU A 286 10.85 -19.09 11.22
CA LEU A 286 10.92 -20.08 12.31
C LEU A 286 10.94 -19.40 13.68
N ILE A 287 11.77 -18.38 13.87
CA ILE A 287 11.63 -17.44 14.96
C ILE A 287 10.68 -16.35 14.47
N PRO A 288 9.50 -16.17 15.08
CA PRO A 288 8.48 -15.26 14.57
C PRO A 288 9.04 -13.84 14.38
N PHE A 289 8.80 -13.25 13.21
CA PHE A 289 9.32 -11.92 12.89
C PHE A 289 8.79 -10.81 13.83
N SER A 290 7.67 -11.04 14.50
CA SER A 290 7.16 -10.16 15.56
C SER A 290 8.10 -10.05 16.77
N ARG A 291 9.06 -10.97 16.92
CA ARG A 291 10.09 -10.96 17.98
C ARG A 291 11.37 -10.24 17.57
N GLN A 292 11.39 -9.51 16.45
CA GLN A 292 12.58 -8.81 15.95
C GLN A 292 13.21 -7.81 16.94
N ASP A 293 12.42 -7.25 17.86
CA ASP A 293 12.95 -6.38 18.92
C ASP A 293 13.82 -7.16 19.93
N ASP A 294 13.57 -8.46 20.14
CA ASP A 294 14.27 -9.33 21.12
C ASP A 294 15.70 -9.72 20.67
N TYR A 295 16.06 -9.47 19.41
CA TYR A 295 17.34 -9.88 18.81
C TYR A 295 18.14 -8.69 18.35
N GLU A 296 19.48 -8.72 18.44
CA GLU A 296 20.33 -7.64 17.92
C GLU A 296 20.30 -7.55 16.38
N TYR A 297 20.31 -8.72 15.72
CA TYR A 297 20.38 -8.86 14.27
C TYR A 297 19.01 -9.17 13.63
N SER A 298 18.92 -8.98 12.31
CA SER A 298 17.70 -9.24 11.54
C SER A 298 17.29 -10.71 11.60
N LEU A 299 16.03 -10.95 11.98
CA LEU A 299 15.35 -12.22 11.86
C LEU A 299 14.90 -12.51 10.42
N ASP A 300 14.95 -11.50 9.53
CA ASP A 300 14.59 -11.65 8.12
C ASP A 300 15.78 -12.11 7.29
N VAL A 301 16.21 -13.33 7.58
CA VAL A 301 17.33 -14.03 6.97
C VAL A 301 16.88 -15.41 6.50
N VAL A 302 17.46 -15.92 5.41
CA VAL A 302 17.24 -17.26 4.86
C VAL A 302 17.56 -18.34 5.91
N ALA A 303 18.44 -18.06 6.88
CA ALA A 303 18.69 -18.96 8.01
C ALA A 303 17.45 -19.18 8.90
N ASN A 304 16.60 -18.16 9.04
CA ASN A 304 15.41 -18.18 9.88
C ASN A 304 14.12 -18.45 9.07
N LEU A 305 14.14 -18.35 7.75
CA LEU A 305 13.00 -18.66 6.89
C LEU A 305 12.96 -20.13 6.51
N VAL A 306 11.78 -20.75 6.64
CA VAL A 306 11.48 -22.13 6.23
C VAL A 306 10.40 -22.17 5.16
N ALA A 307 10.55 -23.08 4.19
CA ALA A 307 9.56 -23.38 3.17
C ALA A 307 8.61 -24.48 3.68
N LEU A 308 7.32 -24.20 3.77
CA LEU A 308 6.32 -25.10 4.33
C LEU A 308 5.19 -25.35 3.33
N CYS A 309 4.63 -26.57 3.31
CA CYS A 309 3.34 -26.75 2.67
C CYS A 309 2.24 -26.02 3.48
N PRO A 310 1.08 -25.68 2.86
CA PRO A 310 0.02 -24.97 3.56
C PRO A 310 -0.44 -25.65 4.84
N THR A 311 -0.45 -26.99 4.87
CA THR A 311 -0.86 -27.75 6.07
C THR A 311 0.14 -27.56 7.22
N CYS A 312 1.44 -27.73 6.96
CA CYS A 312 2.47 -27.55 8.00
C CYS A 312 2.56 -26.09 8.48
N HIS A 313 2.38 -25.13 7.57
CA HIS A 313 2.38 -23.72 7.94
C HIS A 313 1.22 -23.39 8.89
N ARG A 314 0.00 -23.85 8.57
CA ARG A 314 -1.17 -23.65 9.44
C ARG A 314 -1.08 -24.44 10.74
N GLN A 315 -0.46 -25.61 10.75
CA GLN A 315 -0.16 -26.35 11.99
C GLN A 315 0.72 -25.53 12.95
N LEU A 316 1.74 -24.82 12.43
CA LEU A 316 2.59 -23.97 13.27
C LEU A 316 1.85 -22.73 13.80
N HIS A 317 0.88 -22.18 13.08
CA HIS A 317 0.06 -21.08 13.60
C HIS A 317 -1.03 -21.56 14.57
N TYR A 318 -1.81 -22.56 14.17
CA TYR A 318 -3.10 -22.90 14.81
C TYR A 318 -3.16 -24.27 15.48
N GLY A 319 -2.16 -25.14 15.26
CA GLY A 319 -2.13 -26.49 15.84
C GLY A 319 -2.00 -26.49 17.37
N ARG A 320 -2.24 -27.64 17.99
CA ARG A 320 -2.04 -27.82 19.44
C ARG A 320 -0.55 -27.77 19.76
N ALA A 321 -0.19 -27.36 20.97
CA ALA A 321 1.21 -27.28 21.40
C ALA A 321 1.94 -28.62 21.22
N ARG A 322 1.27 -29.75 21.54
CA ARG A 322 1.81 -31.11 21.36
C ARG A 322 2.13 -31.46 19.90
N ASP A 323 1.36 -30.92 18.96
CA ASP A 323 1.55 -31.16 17.51
C ASP A 323 2.59 -30.21 16.92
N LYS A 324 2.73 -29.00 17.48
CA LYS A 324 3.75 -28.02 17.07
C LYS A 324 5.16 -28.42 17.51
N ARG A 325 5.30 -28.94 18.74
CA ARG A 325 6.58 -29.25 19.37
C ARG A 325 7.52 -30.10 18.50
N PRO A 326 7.15 -31.29 18.00
CA PRO A 326 8.07 -32.11 17.21
C PRO A 326 8.54 -31.42 15.93
N VAL A 327 7.65 -30.65 15.29
CA VAL A 327 7.96 -29.88 14.07
C VAL A 327 8.95 -28.76 14.36
N LEU A 328 8.71 -27.96 15.40
CA LEU A 328 9.57 -26.84 15.78
C LEU A 328 10.96 -27.33 16.20
N MET A 329 11.06 -28.41 16.97
CA MET A 329 12.35 -28.99 17.37
C MET A 329 13.16 -29.48 16.17
N ALA A 330 12.52 -30.19 15.24
CA ALA A 330 13.20 -30.68 14.04
C ALA A 330 13.68 -29.53 13.14
N LEU A 331 12.87 -28.48 12.97
CA LEU A 331 13.27 -27.30 12.21
C LEU A 331 14.41 -26.54 12.90
N LEU A 332 14.31 -26.29 14.21
CA LEU A 332 15.35 -25.61 14.97
C LEU A 332 16.69 -26.34 14.89
N GLN A 333 16.68 -27.67 15.06
CA GLN A 333 17.89 -28.49 14.94
C GLN A 333 18.54 -28.33 13.56
N ARG A 334 17.74 -28.32 12.48
CA ARG A 334 18.23 -28.11 11.10
C ARG A 334 18.75 -26.68 10.87
N ARG A 335 18.23 -25.69 11.59
CA ARG A 335 18.63 -24.27 11.46
C ARG A 335 19.75 -23.84 12.38
N HIS A 336 20.02 -24.57 13.46
CA HIS A 336 20.92 -24.17 14.55
C HIS A 336 22.26 -23.59 14.07
N ALA A 337 23.02 -24.32 13.24
CA ALA A 337 24.32 -23.85 12.75
C ALA A 337 24.22 -22.56 11.92
N ARG A 338 23.15 -22.41 11.12
CA ARG A 338 22.94 -21.23 10.27
C ARG A 338 22.44 -20.04 11.09
N LEU A 339 21.61 -20.26 12.10
CA LEU A 339 21.19 -19.20 13.02
C LEU A 339 22.39 -18.66 13.80
N LEU A 340 23.26 -19.56 14.29
CA LEU A 340 24.51 -19.18 14.95
C LEU A 340 25.45 -18.38 14.03
N GLU A 341 25.59 -18.78 12.77
CA GLU A 341 26.34 -18.04 11.75
C GLU A 341 25.77 -16.62 11.52
N LYS A 342 24.45 -16.45 11.65
CA LYS A 342 23.77 -15.14 11.62
C LYS A 342 23.73 -14.42 12.97
N GLN A 343 24.45 -14.92 13.97
CA GLN A 343 24.51 -14.35 15.32
C GLN A 343 23.12 -14.27 15.98
N ILE A 344 22.24 -15.20 15.64
CA ILE A 344 20.90 -15.36 16.21
C ILE A 344 20.94 -16.57 17.14
N LEU A 345 20.89 -16.31 18.44
CA LEU A 345 20.87 -17.34 19.48
C LEU A 345 19.44 -17.53 19.99
N ILE A 346 18.95 -18.76 19.98
CA ILE A 346 17.64 -19.09 20.55
C ILE A 346 17.67 -20.47 21.18
N GLU A 347 17.14 -20.59 22.39
CA GLU A 347 16.93 -21.86 23.07
C GLU A 347 15.63 -22.53 22.62
N ALA A 348 15.58 -23.85 22.68
CA ALA A 348 14.41 -24.63 22.25
C ALA A 348 13.14 -24.23 23.01
N GLU A 349 13.25 -24.02 24.31
CA GLU A 349 12.19 -23.62 25.21
C GLU A 349 11.64 -22.23 24.82
N THR A 350 12.52 -21.26 24.58
CA THR A 350 12.15 -19.92 24.10
C THR A 350 11.42 -19.97 22.76
N LEU A 351 11.88 -20.81 21.83
CA LEU A 351 11.18 -21.00 20.56
C LEU A 351 9.78 -21.55 20.79
N LEU A 352 9.62 -22.58 21.63
CA LEU A 352 8.31 -23.15 21.93
C LEU A 352 7.37 -22.11 22.55
N ASP A 353 7.89 -21.27 23.45
CA ASP A 353 7.14 -20.19 24.09
C ASP A 353 6.61 -19.16 23.09
N TYR A 354 7.38 -18.83 22.06
CA TYR A 354 6.91 -17.93 21.00
C TYR A 354 5.71 -18.47 20.20
N TYR A 355 5.50 -19.80 20.20
CA TYR A 355 4.39 -20.46 19.52
C TYR A 355 3.23 -20.85 20.45
N LYS A 356 3.33 -20.53 21.75
CA LYS A 356 2.23 -20.60 22.70
C LYS A 356 1.30 -19.41 22.45
N ALA A 357 0.16 -19.65 21.83
CA ALA A 357 -0.95 -18.69 21.87
C ALA A 357 -1.66 -18.82 23.24
N PRO A 358 -2.26 -17.76 23.79
CA PRO A 358 -3.25 -17.88 24.85
C PRO A 358 -4.53 -18.43 24.24
N LEU A 359 -4.56 -19.74 23.99
CA LEU A 359 -5.78 -20.48 23.68
C LEU A 359 -5.94 -21.45 24.83
N LEU A 360 -7.00 -21.19 25.62
CA LEU A 360 -7.66 -22.02 26.63
C LEU A 360 -6.83 -23.20 27.12
N GLU A 361 -6.49 -23.17 28.41
CA GLU A 361 -6.10 -24.35 29.19
C GLU A 361 -6.89 -25.56 28.67
N ASP A 362 -6.16 -26.52 28.10
CA ASP A 362 -6.75 -27.81 27.74
C ASP A 362 -7.16 -28.46 29.08
N ASP A 363 -8.43 -28.31 29.46
CA ASP A 363 -9.12 -29.27 30.31
C ASP A 363 -9.12 -30.61 29.56
N ASP A 364 -8.17 -31.48 29.91
CA ASP A 364 -8.35 -32.91 30.25
C ASP A 364 -7.01 -33.68 30.19
#